data_AF-A0A6I9PWI2-F1
#
_entry.id   AF-A0A6I9PWI2-F1
#
_cell.length_a   1.000
_cell.length_b   1.000
_cell.length_c   1.000
_cell.angle_alpha   90.00
_cell.angle_beta   90.00
_cell.angle_gamma   90.00
#
_symmetry.space_group_name_H-M   'P 1'
#
loop_
_entity.id
_entity.type
_entity.pdbx_description
1 polymer ?
#
loop_
_entity_poly.entity_id
_entity_poly.type
_entity_poly.pdbx_seq_one_letter_code
_entity_poly.pdbx_strand_id
1 'polypeptide(L)'
;MQKSPVEDANFLSKYFFWWTSPLLRKGFKKKLELTDVYKAPSFDLADNLSERLERLSRGVPRQVVGASPPLSERYYVEQPSLGLAHFVWITPLQCILCVGLLWELIEVNGFCALATLTLLGIIQAWLSQKMGPHRAERGGLISRRLALTTEIVENIHSVKAYGWEEVMETIIKNIRQ
;
A
#
# COMPACT_ATOMS: atom_id res chain seq x y z
N MET A 1 -26.81 5.34 -7.03
CA MET A 1 -25.81 5.64 -5.98
C MET A 1 -25.95 7.10 -5.54
N GLN A 2 -26.01 7.31 -4.23
CA GLN A 2 -26.19 8.63 -3.61
C GLN A 2 -24.89 9.47 -3.64
N LYS A 3 -25.02 10.80 -3.65
CA LYS A 3 -23.88 11.75 -3.54
C LYS A 3 -23.16 11.59 -2.20
N SER A 4 -21.85 11.83 -2.16
CA SER A 4 -21.07 11.71 -0.93
C SER A 4 -21.38 12.83 0.07
N PRO A 5 -21.71 12.50 1.34
CA PRO A 5 -21.97 13.50 2.38
C PRO A 5 -20.72 14.29 2.78
N VAL A 6 -19.52 13.90 2.31
CA VAL A 6 -18.28 14.65 2.54
C VAL A 6 -18.25 15.97 1.77
N GLU A 7 -18.97 16.07 0.64
CA GLU A 7 -18.99 17.28 -0.18
C GLU A 7 -19.80 18.39 0.51
N ASP A 8 -20.93 18.02 1.12
CA ASP A 8 -21.84 18.95 1.78
C ASP A 8 -21.48 19.15 3.28
N ALA A 9 -20.45 18.44 3.78
CA ALA A 9 -20.03 18.49 5.18
C ALA A 9 -19.21 19.75 5.52
N ASN A 10 -19.54 20.35 6.67
CA ASN A 10 -18.75 21.42 7.29
C ASN A 10 -17.36 20.94 7.73
N PHE A 11 -16.44 21.89 7.93
CA PHE A 11 -15.07 21.63 8.37
C PHE A 11 -14.98 20.73 9.62
N LEU A 12 -15.78 21.00 10.66
CA LEU A 12 -15.80 20.17 11.87
C LEU A 12 -16.24 18.73 11.58
N SER A 13 -17.24 18.53 10.72
CA SER A 13 -17.69 17.19 10.34
C SER A 13 -16.61 16.44 9.55
N LYS A 14 -15.84 17.14 8.70
CA LYS A 14 -14.69 16.56 7.98
C LYS A 14 -13.56 16.17 8.94
N TYR A 15 -13.19 17.06 9.86
CA TYR A 15 -12.10 16.84 10.82
C TYR A 15 -12.38 15.68 11.78
N PHE A 16 -13.58 15.64 12.37
CA PHE A 16 -13.99 14.56 13.27
C PHE A 16 -14.54 13.33 12.54
N PHE A 17 -14.50 13.29 11.21
CA PHE A 17 -15.07 12.22 10.38
C PHE A 17 -16.54 11.91 10.68
N TRP A 18 -17.29 12.88 11.21
CA TRP A 18 -18.67 12.70 11.69
C TRP A 18 -19.61 12.28 10.56
N TRP A 19 -19.33 12.71 9.32
CA TRP A 19 -20.05 12.36 8.10
C TRP A 19 -20.13 10.84 7.82
N THR A 20 -19.23 10.03 8.39
CA THR A 20 -19.23 8.56 8.23
C THR A 20 -20.24 7.85 9.15
N SER A 21 -20.66 8.51 10.24
CA SER A 21 -21.51 7.91 11.28
C SER A 21 -22.81 7.28 10.77
N PRO A 22 -23.56 7.88 9.81
CA PRO A 22 -24.79 7.27 9.30
C PRO A 22 -24.54 5.93 8.59
N LEU A 23 -23.44 5.81 7.86
CA LEU A 23 -23.07 4.60 7.15
C LEU A 23 -22.69 3.48 8.14
N LEU A 24 -21.87 3.81 9.14
CA LEU A 24 -21.47 2.87 10.19
C LEU A 24 -22.68 2.35 10.99
N ARG A 25 -23.60 3.25 11.38
CA ARG A 25 -24.83 2.86 12.07
C ARG A 25 -25.73 1.99 11.21
N LYS A 26 -25.79 2.23 9.89
CA LYS A 26 -26.57 1.40 8.95
C LYS A 26 -25.96 0.01 8.83
N GLY A 27 -24.65 -0.09 8.65
CA GLY A 27 -23.92 -1.37 8.57
C GLY A 27 -23.95 -2.19 9.87
N PHE A 28 -24.05 -1.54 11.04
CA PHE A 28 -24.23 -2.24 12.31
C PHE A 28 -25.62 -2.85 12.45
N LYS A 29 -26.65 -2.22 11.89
CA LYS A 29 -28.04 -2.67 12.00
C LYS A 29 -28.46 -3.64 10.89
N LYS A 30 -27.91 -3.50 9.69
CA LYS A 30 -28.29 -4.26 8.49
C LYS A 30 -27.08 -4.51 7.60
N LYS A 31 -27.13 -5.60 6.82
CA LYS A 31 -26.15 -5.85 5.76
C LYS A 31 -26.21 -4.73 4.73
N LEU A 32 -25.06 -4.15 4.41
CA LEU A 32 -24.94 -3.08 3.43
C LEU A 32 -25.22 -3.58 2.02
N GLU A 33 -26.03 -2.83 1.28
CA GLU A 33 -26.27 -3.05 -0.14
C GLU A 33 -25.49 -2.05 -1.00
N LEU A 34 -25.30 -2.37 -2.29
CA LEU A 34 -24.57 -1.50 -3.22
C LEU A 34 -25.23 -0.11 -3.38
N THR A 35 -26.53 -0.02 -3.14
CA THR A 35 -27.31 1.23 -3.15
C THR A 35 -26.95 2.17 -1.99
N ASP A 36 -26.46 1.62 -0.87
CA ASP A 36 -26.09 2.35 0.34
C ASP A 36 -24.71 2.99 0.29
N VAL A 37 -23.89 2.55 -0.67
CA VAL A 37 -22.54 3.07 -0.87
C VAL A 37 -22.61 4.40 -1.61
N TYR A 38 -21.94 5.40 -1.04
CA TYR A 38 -21.83 6.72 -1.64
C TYR A 38 -20.90 6.71 -2.84
N LYS A 39 -21.17 7.58 -3.82
CA LYS A 39 -20.22 7.85 -4.92
C LYS A 39 -18.93 8.46 -4.38
N ALA A 40 -17.82 8.24 -5.09
CA ALA A 40 -16.58 8.94 -4.82
C ALA A 40 -16.77 10.47 -4.93
N PRO A 41 -16.06 11.26 -4.12
CA PRO A 41 -16.08 12.72 -4.25
C PRO A 41 -15.57 13.17 -5.62
N SER A 42 -16.06 14.31 -6.09
CA SER A 42 -15.74 14.91 -7.39
C SER A 42 -14.24 15.16 -7.63
N PHE A 43 -13.45 15.37 -6.57
CA PHE A 43 -12.00 15.58 -6.66
C PHE A 43 -11.20 14.28 -6.85
N ASP A 44 -11.76 13.13 -6.52
CA ASP A 44 -11.13 11.80 -6.57
C ASP A 44 -11.70 10.93 -7.71
N LEU A 45 -12.46 11.57 -8.62
CA LEU A 45 -12.99 10.91 -9.82
C LEU A 45 -11.86 10.62 -10.80
N ALA A 46 -11.92 9.44 -11.44
CA ALA A 46 -10.93 8.98 -12.40
C ALA A 46 -10.70 9.98 -13.54
N ASP A 47 -11.76 10.61 -14.06
CA ASP A 47 -11.66 11.59 -15.16
C ASP A 47 -10.86 12.84 -14.76
N ASN A 48 -11.06 13.34 -13.53
CA ASN A 48 -10.34 14.51 -13.04
C ASN A 48 -8.87 14.15 -12.78
N LEU A 49 -8.62 13.01 -12.14
CA LEU A 49 -7.26 12.54 -11.85
C LEU A 49 -6.48 12.20 -13.12
N SER A 50 -7.10 11.54 -14.10
CA SER A 50 -6.47 11.20 -15.38
C SER A 50 -6.14 12.47 -16.17
N GLU A 51 -7.07 13.43 -16.24
CA GLU A 51 -6.82 14.69 -16.94
C GLU A 51 -5.69 15.49 -16.26
N ARG A 52 -5.67 15.56 -14.93
CA ARG A 52 -4.57 16.20 -14.18
C ARG A 52 -3.24 15.48 -14.41
N LEU A 53 -3.24 14.15 -14.38
CA LEU A 53 -2.04 13.34 -14.62
C LEU A 53 -1.53 13.53 -16.05
N GLU A 54 -2.42 13.53 -17.06
CA GLU A 54 -2.08 13.76 -18.46
C GLU A 54 -1.50 15.16 -18.70
N ARG A 55 -2.07 16.19 -18.06
CA ARG A 55 -1.52 17.54 -18.13
C ARG A 55 -0.09 17.59 -17.57
N LEU A 56 0.17 16.92 -16.45
CA LEU A 56 1.49 16.85 -15.83
C LEU A 56 2.47 15.97 -16.62
N SER A 57 1.99 14.87 -17.21
CA SER A 57 2.83 13.90 -17.92
C SER A 57 3.34 14.40 -19.27
N ARG A 58 2.70 15.40 -19.88
CA ARG A 58 3.16 16.05 -21.13
C ARG A 58 4.59 16.59 -21.03
N GLY A 59 5.06 16.97 -19.85
CA GLY A 59 6.42 17.47 -19.62
C GLY A 59 7.43 16.40 -19.19
N VAL A 60 7.01 15.15 -19.00
CA VAL A 60 7.84 14.10 -18.39
C VAL A 60 8.41 13.17 -19.47
N PRO A 61 9.73 12.89 -19.46
CA PRO A 61 10.33 11.96 -20.41
C PRO A 61 9.79 10.54 -20.22
N ARG A 62 9.48 9.87 -21.34
CA ARG A 62 8.86 8.53 -21.40
C ARG A 62 9.60 7.45 -20.61
N GLN A 63 10.90 7.60 -20.40
CA GLN A 63 11.76 6.65 -19.69
C GLN A 63 11.37 6.50 -18.21
N VAL A 64 10.80 7.53 -17.59
CA VAL A 64 10.36 7.51 -16.18
C VAL A 64 9.07 6.68 -16.02
N VAL A 65 8.26 6.57 -17.07
CA VAL A 65 6.97 5.87 -17.03
C VAL A 65 7.16 4.34 -16.96
N GLY A 66 8.22 3.82 -17.57
CA GLY A 66 8.48 2.37 -17.69
C GLY A 66 9.04 1.68 -16.44
N ALA A 67 9.56 2.42 -15.47
CA ALA A 67 10.20 1.86 -14.26
C ALA A 67 9.18 1.46 -13.16
N SER A 68 7.93 1.23 -13.55
CA SER A 68 6.79 1.15 -12.66
C SER A 68 6.54 -0.28 -12.16
N PRO A 69 6.46 -0.54 -10.83
CA PRO A 69 6.02 -1.85 -10.34
C PRO A 69 4.60 -2.20 -10.82
N PRO A 70 4.23 -3.48 -10.81
CA PRO A 70 2.93 -3.94 -11.27
C PRO A 70 1.78 -3.23 -10.54
N LEU A 71 0.65 -3.02 -11.24
CA LEU A 71 -0.51 -2.25 -10.74
C LEU A 71 -1.05 -2.77 -9.41
N SER A 72 -1.09 -4.08 -9.22
CA SER A 72 -1.53 -4.68 -7.96
C SER A 72 -0.63 -4.28 -6.79
N GLU A 73 0.69 -4.33 -6.96
CA GLU A 73 1.64 -3.93 -5.93
C GLU A 73 1.53 -2.42 -5.62
N ARG A 74 1.37 -1.58 -6.65
CA ARG A 74 1.17 -0.14 -6.46
C ARG A 74 -0.08 0.19 -5.66
N TYR A 75 -1.22 -0.39 -6.03
CA TYR A 75 -2.50 -0.07 -5.40
C TYR A 75 -2.50 -0.34 -3.89
N TYR A 76 -1.91 -1.45 -3.45
CA TYR A 76 -1.88 -1.81 -2.03
C TYR A 76 -0.80 -1.08 -1.22
N VAL A 77 0.31 -0.70 -1.85
CA VAL A 77 1.48 -0.15 -1.15
C VAL A 77 1.46 1.38 -1.14
N GLU A 78 1.00 2.03 -2.20
CA GLU A 78 1.17 3.46 -2.42
C GLU A 78 0.39 4.33 -1.41
N GLN A 79 -0.89 4.02 -1.18
CA GLN A 79 -1.75 4.80 -0.28
C GLN A 79 -1.25 4.84 1.18
N PRO A 80 -0.91 3.71 1.83
CA PRO A 80 -0.37 3.74 3.20
C PRO A 80 1.08 4.23 3.27
N SER A 81 1.89 4.02 2.22
CA SER A 81 3.33 4.37 2.26
C SER A 81 3.60 5.87 2.24
N LEU A 82 2.72 6.67 1.64
CA LEU A 82 2.86 8.13 1.61
C LEU A 82 2.87 8.75 3.03
N GLY A 83 2.06 8.20 3.94
CA GLY A 83 2.07 8.60 5.35
C GLY A 83 3.40 8.28 6.02
N LEU A 84 3.98 7.11 5.71
CA LEU A 84 5.26 6.68 6.27
C LEU A 84 6.45 7.51 5.78
N ALA A 85 6.40 8.00 4.54
CA ALA A 85 7.47 8.81 3.95
C ALA A 85 7.75 10.11 4.75
N HIS A 86 6.73 10.67 5.40
CA HIS A 86 6.92 11.87 6.24
C HIS A 86 7.81 11.60 7.47
N PHE A 87 7.84 10.36 7.99
CA PHE A 87 8.71 10.01 9.10
C PHE A 87 10.20 10.10 8.78
N VAL A 88 10.59 10.12 7.49
CA VAL A 88 12.00 10.24 7.07
C VAL A 88 12.65 11.50 7.62
N TRP A 89 11.93 12.63 7.69
CA TRP A 89 12.44 13.90 8.21
C TRP A 89 11.93 14.23 9.62
N ILE A 90 10.74 13.73 10.00
CA ILE A 90 10.20 13.91 11.35
C ILE A 90 11.05 13.14 12.38
N THR A 91 11.47 11.91 12.07
CA THR A 91 12.21 11.05 13.01
C THR A 91 13.58 11.65 13.41
N PRO A 92 14.42 12.14 12.49
CA PRO A 92 15.67 12.81 12.87
C PRO A 92 15.46 14.02 13.77
N LEU A 93 14.48 14.87 13.45
CA LEU A 93 14.16 16.05 14.26
C LEU A 93 13.68 15.66 15.66
N GLN A 94 12.81 14.64 15.75
CA GLN A 94 12.34 14.09 17.01
C GLN A 94 13.48 13.47 17.83
N CYS A 95 14.41 12.74 17.20
CA CYS A 95 15.57 12.18 17.88
C CYS A 95 16.46 13.27 18.48
N ILE A 96 16.74 14.35 17.75
CA ILE A 96 17.55 15.47 18.25
C ILE A 96 16.88 16.13 19.46
N LEU A 97 15.57 16.35 19.40
CA LEU A 97 14.80 16.90 20.52
C LEU A 97 14.82 15.98 21.74
N CYS A 98 14.64 14.67 21.55
CA CYS A 98 14.72 13.69 22.64
C CYS A 98 16.12 13.64 23.26
N VAL A 99 17.20 13.68 22.47
CA VAL A 99 18.58 13.70 22.98
C VAL A 99 18.84 14.99 23.76
N GLY A 100 18.37 16.14 23.26
CA GLY A 100 18.49 17.42 23.96
C GLY A 100 17.81 17.42 25.34
N LEU A 101 16.59 16.89 25.43
CA LEU A 101 15.87 16.74 26.70
C LEU A 101 16.53 15.73 27.64
N LEU A 102 17.04 14.62 27.12
CA LEU A 102 17.72 13.59 27.93
C LEU A 102 19.07 14.09 28.47
N TRP A 103 19.76 14.95 27.73
CA TRP A 103 21.02 15.57 28.16
C TRP A 103 20.85 16.37 29.45
N GLU A 104 19.71 17.04 29.62
CA GLU A 104 19.40 17.85 30.80
C GLU A 104 19.03 17.01 32.04
N LEU A 105 18.50 15.79 31.85
CA LEU A 105 17.99 14.95 32.96
C LEU A 105 18.94 13.84 33.45
N ILE A 106 19.75 13.22 32.58
CA ILE A 106 20.41 11.92 32.88
C ILE A 106 21.96 12.00 32.84
N GLU A 107 22.52 13.15 32.46
CA GLU A 107 23.97 13.36 32.30
C GLU A 107 24.65 12.18 31.54
N VAL A 108 25.87 11.77 31.92
CA VAL A 108 26.71 10.81 31.19
C VAL A 108 26.09 9.39 31.09
N ASN A 109 25.12 9.05 31.94
CA ASN A 109 24.50 7.73 31.93
C ASN A 109 23.58 7.52 30.70
N GLY A 110 23.16 8.60 30.03
CA GLY A 110 22.31 8.54 28.84
C GLY A 110 22.99 7.96 27.60
N PHE A 111 24.33 7.98 27.56
CA PHE A 111 25.10 7.49 26.42
C PHE A 111 24.98 5.97 26.20
N CYS A 112 24.79 5.18 27.27
CA CYS A 112 24.60 3.73 27.14
C CYS A 112 23.27 3.39 26.44
N ALA A 113 22.20 4.12 26.75
CA ALA A 113 20.91 3.99 26.07
C ALA A 113 21.00 4.42 24.59
N LEU A 114 21.73 5.49 24.29
CA LEU A 114 21.94 5.93 22.91
C LEU A 114 22.77 4.92 22.10
N ALA A 115 23.80 4.32 22.70
CA ALA A 115 24.61 3.29 22.05
C ALA A 115 23.79 2.02 21.74
N THR A 116 22.90 1.61 22.66
CA THR A 116 22.04 0.44 22.44
C THR A 116 20.98 0.68 21.36
N LEU A 117 20.37 1.89 21.31
CA LEU A 117 19.41 2.24 20.25
C LEU A 117 20.05 2.37 18.88
N THR A 118 21.26 2.93 18.78
CA THR A 118 21.97 3.03 17.50
C THR A 118 22.39 1.65 16.99
N LEU A 119 22.87 0.75 17.87
CA LEU A 119 23.17 -0.63 17.50
C LEU A 119 21.91 -1.37 17.00
N LEU A 120 20.78 -1.22 17.67
CA LEU A 120 19.51 -1.80 17.21
C LEU A 120 19.09 -1.28 15.84
N GLY A 121 19.24 0.03 15.58
CA GLY A 121 18.96 0.64 14.28
C GLY A 121 19.85 0.09 13.16
N ILE A 122 21.14 -0.13 13.43
CA ILE A 122 22.07 -0.75 12.49
C ILE A 122 21.63 -2.18 12.15
N ILE A 123 21.24 -2.97 13.15
CA ILE A 123 20.75 -4.34 12.95
C ILE A 123 19.46 -4.35 12.12
N GLN A 124 18.52 -3.44 12.42
CA GLN A 124 17.28 -3.30 11.64
C GLN A 124 17.55 -2.93 10.18
N ALA A 125 18.46 -1.98 9.94
CA ALA A 125 18.86 -1.59 8.58
C ALA A 125 19.51 -2.75 7.83
N TRP A 126 20.42 -3.48 8.49
CA TRP A 126 21.06 -4.66 7.90
C TRP A 126 20.05 -5.75 7.51
N LEU A 127 19.10 -6.05 8.38
CA LEU A 127 18.05 -7.03 8.10
C LEU A 127 17.18 -6.57 6.91
N SER A 128 16.81 -5.29 6.87
CA SER A 128 16.03 -4.70 5.78
C SER A 128 16.72 -4.84 4.42
N GLN A 129 18.03 -4.60 4.35
CA GLN A 129 18.80 -4.75 3.11
C GLN A 129 18.79 -6.21 2.60
N LYS A 130 18.88 -7.18 3.51
CA LYS A 130 18.87 -8.60 3.17
C LYS A 130 17.51 -9.09 2.63
N MET A 131 16.41 -8.43 3.00
CA MET A 131 15.07 -8.77 2.52
C MET A 131 14.82 -8.37 1.05
N GLY A 132 15.53 -7.36 0.54
CA GLY A 132 15.39 -6.85 -0.83
C GLY A 132 15.51 -7.92 -1.94
N PRO A 133 16.65 -8.63 -2.06
CA PRO A 133 16.86 -9.61 -3.15
C PRO A 133 15.85 -10.76 -3.11
N HIS A 134 15.55 -11.29 -1.91
CA HIS A 134 14.56 -12.36 -1.74
C HIS A 134 13.15 -11.93 -2.16
N ARG A 135 12.79 -10.65 -1.92
CA ARG A 135 11.50 -10.10 -2.38
C ARG A 135 11.44 -10.01 -3.89
N ALA A 136 12.53 -9.60 -4.55
CA ALA A 136 12.60 -9.50 -6.01
C ALA A 136 12.47 -10.87 -6.69
N GLU A 137 13.21 -11.88 -6.23
CA GLU A 137 13.13 -13.25 -6.73
C GLU A 137 11.71 -13.82 -6.58
N ARG A 138 11.13 -13.67 -5.38
CA ARG A 138 9.75 -14.08 -5.10
C ARG A 138 8.72 -13.37 -5.98
N GLY A 139 8.94 -12.09 -6.29
CA GLY A 139 8.06 -11.31 -7.18
C GLY A 139 7.99 -11.90 -8.60
N GLY A 140 9.11 -12.40 -9.13
CA GLY A 140 9.16 -13.10 -10.41
C GLY A 140 8.35 -14.40 -10.41
N LEU A 141 8.51 -15.22 -9.37
CA LEU A 141 7.77 -16.48 -9.22
C LEU A 141 6.25 -16.25 -9.09
N ILE A 142 5.84 -15.23 -8.31
CA ILE A 142 4.43 -14.85 -8.18
C ILE A 142 3.85 -14.41 -9.52
N SER A 143 4.58 -13.61 -10.28
CA SER A 143 4.13 -13.12 -11.60
C SER A 143 3.95 -14.27 -12.58
N ARG A 144 4.92 -15.20 -12.63
CA ARG A 144 4.82 -16.42 -13.44
C ARG A 144 3.62 -17.28 -13.05
N ARG A 145 3.39 -17.46 -11.74
CA ARG A 145 2.23 -18.21 -11.24
C ARG A 145 0.92 -17.56 -11.67
N LEU A 146 0.78 -16.24 -11.53
CA LEU A 146 -0.42 -15.49 -11.92
C LEU A 146 -0.71 -15.62 -13.42
N ALA A 147 0.32 -15.49 -14.26
CA ALA A 147 0.19 -15.66 -15.71
C ALA A 147 -0.33 -17.06 -16.06
N LEU A 148 0.30 -18.12 -15.53
CA LEU A 148 -0.13 -19.51 -15.77
C LEU A 148 -1.55 -19.78 -15.27
N THR A 149 -1.90 -19.32 -14.07
CA THR A 149 -3.28 -19.50 -13.56
C THR A 149 -4.31 -18.76 -14.40
N THR A 150 -3.96 -17.61 -14.96
CA THR A 150 -4.85 -16.85 -15.84
C THR A 150 -5.07 -17.61 -17.14
N GLU A 151 -4.00 -18.10 -17.76
CA GLU A 151 -4.06 -18.91 -19.00
C GLU A 151 -4.88 -20.19 -18.83
N ILE A 152 -4.75 -20.88 -17.69
CA ILE A 152 -5.52 -22.10 -17.36
C ILE A 152 -7.00 -21.77 -17.17
N VAL A 153 -7.34 -20.67 -16.47
CA VAL A 153 -8.74 -20.29 -16.22
C VAL A 153 -9.41 -19.82 -17.50
N GLU A 154 -8.72 -19.04 -18.34
CA GLU A 154 -9.22 -18.61 -19.64
C GLU A 154 -9.51 -19.79 -20.57
N ASN A 155 -8.68 -20.84 -20.52
CA ASN A 155 -8.81 -22.03 -21.36
C ASN A 155 -9.33 -23.27 -20.60
N ILE A 156 -10.16 -23.08 -19.56
CA ILE A 156 -10.56 -24.18 -18.68
C ILE A 156 -11.29 -25.33 -19.40
N HIS A 157 -12.02 -25.04 -20.47
CA HIS A 157 -12.74 -26.05 -21.24
C HIS A 157 -11.79 -27.03 -21.95
N SER A 158 -10.68 -26.56 -22.50
CA SER A 158 -9.69 -27.44 -23.14
C SER A 158 -8.97 -28.28 -22.10
N VAL A 159 -8.59 -27.69 -20.97
CA VAL A 159 -7.96 -28.39 -19.84
C VAL A 159 -8.82 -29.57 -19.36
N LYS A 160 -10.13 -29.36 -19.24
CA LYS A 160 -11.08 -30.41 -18.85
C LYS A 160 -11.31 -31.45 -19.94
N ALA A 161 -11.39 -31.02 -21.20
CA ALA A 161 -11.56 -31.94 -22.33
C ALA A 161 -10.38 -32.92 -22.47
N TYR A 162 -9.16 -32.46 -22.17
CA TYR A 162 -7.94 -33.29 -22.20
C TYR A 162 -7.63 -33.98 -20.85
N GLY A 163 -8.34 -33.65 -19.77
CA GLY A 163 -8.08 -34.21 -18.44
C GLY A 163 -6.72 -33.80 -17.84
N TRP A 164 -6.21 -32.61 -18.17
CA TRP A 164 -4.89 -32.12 -17.74
C TRP A 164 -4.84 -31.53 -16.32
N GLU A 165 -5.86 -31.79 -15.49
CA GLU A 165 -5.98 -31.18 -14.16
C GLU A 165 -4.76 -31.50 -13.27
N GLU A 166 -4.37 -32.77 -13.20
CA GLU A 166 -3.21 -33.25 -12.42
C GLU A 166 -1.87 -32.66 -12.89
N VAL A 167 -1.71 -32.51 -14.21
CA VAL A 167 -0.50 -31.94 -14.82
C VAL A 167 -0.37 -30.47 -14.45
N MET A 168 -1.46 -29.71 -14.60
CA MET A 168 -1.49 -28.28 -14.26
C MET A 168 -1.30 -28.05 -12.75
N GLU A 169 -1.88 -28.91 -11.90
CA GLU A 169 -1.67 -28.86 -10.45
C GLU A 169 -0.21 -29.07 -10.08
N THR A 170 0.45 -30.03 -10.71
CA THR A 170 1.88 -30.32 -10.48
C THR A 170 2.76 -29.14 -10.89
N ILE A 171 2.48 -28.50 -12.02
CA ILE A 171 3.21 -27.31 -12.48
C ILE A 171 3.08 -26.17 -11.45
N ILE A 172 1.88 -25.93 -10.91
CA ILE A 172 1.65 -24.89 -9.91
C ILE A 172 2.36 -25.23 -8.58
N LYS A 173 2.32 -26.50 -8.15
CA LYS A 173 3.03 -26.97 -6.94
C LYS A 173 4.54 -26.72 -7.05
N ASN A 174 5.14 -27.03 -8.20
CA ASN A 174 6.57 -26.84 -8.43
C ASN A 174 6.99 -25.37 -8.38
N ILE A 175 6.12 -24.43 -8.78
CA ILE A 175 6.40 -22.98 -8.70
C ILE A 175 6.24 -22.43 -7.27
N ARG A 176 5.49 -23.13 -6.41
CA ARG A 176 5.23 -22.72 -5.03
C ARG A 176 6.34 -23.13 -4.06
N GLN A 177 7.04 -24.23 -4.36
CA GLN A 177 8.20 -24.72 -3.60
C GLN A 177 9.42 -23.85 -3.85
#